data_AF-A0A9X1IDG7-F1
#
_entry.id   AF-A0A9X1IDG7-F1
#
_cell.length_a   1.000
_cell.length_b   1.000
_cell.length_c   1.000
_cell.angle_alpha   90.00
_cell.angle_beta   90.00
_cell.angle_gamma   90.00
#
_symmetry.space_group_name_H-M   'P 1'
#
loop_
_entity.id
_entity.type
_entity.pdbx_description
1 polymer ?
#
loop_
_entity_poly.entity_id
_entity_poly.type
_entity_poly.pdbx_seq_one_letter_code
_entity_poly.pdbx_strand_id
1 'polypeptide(L)'
;MSDKPPFWKTKPLEAMSRAEWESLCDGCGRCCLHKLRDDETDELAFTNVACRLLDIPSCRCADYENRRRWVPDCVKLTPKRLRKIDWLPPTCAYRLIEEGKDLAWWHPLVSGDPETVHKAGISVRGKAVRERDAGHFEDHIVRWPGQEPRSKRSRPPEEE
;
A
#
# COMPACT_ATOMS: atom_id res chain seq x y z
N MET A 1 -1.99 -31.89 -0.28
CA MET A 1 -1.69 -30.44 -0.20
C MET A 1 -1.40 -29.98 -1.61
N SER A 2 -2.05 -28.91 -2.09
CA SER A 2 -1.93 -28.53 -3.50
C SER A 2 -0.51 -28.04 -3.77
N ASP A 3 0.30 -28.89 -4.40
CA ASP A 3 1.75 -28.76 -4.65
C ASP A 3 2.09 -27.68 -5.71
N LYS A 4 1.19 -26.71 -5.90
CA LYS A 4 1.36 -25.64 -6.87
C LYS A 4 1.86 -24.39 -6.15
N PRO A 5 2.99 -23.80 -6.58
CA PRO A 5 3.44 -22.54 -6.04
C PRO A 5 2.35 -21.47 -6.22
N PRO A 6 2.23 -20.51 -5.27
CA PRO A 6 1.24 -19.45 -5.37
C PRO A 6 1.31 -18.67 -6.67
N PHE A 7 0.18 -18.13 -7.14
CA PHE A 7 0.09 -17.47 -8.43
C PHE A 7 1.03 -16.25 -8.55
N TRP A 8 1.25 -15.51 -7.46
CA TRP A 8 2.13 -14.34 -7.44
C TRP A 8 3.62 -14.67 -7.58
N LYS A 9 4.00 -15.95 -7.40
CA LYS A 9 5.37 -16.44 -7.63
C LYS A 9 5.61 -16.95 -9.05
N THR A 10 4.53 -17.25 -9.80
CA THR A 10 4.62 -17.96 -11.08
C THR A 10 4.10 -17.17 -12.26
N LYS A 11 3.17 -16.24 -12.04
CA LYS A 11 2.56 -15.44 -13.09
C LYS A 11 3.16 -14.03 -13.11
N PRO A 12 3.59 -13.53 -14.29
CA PRO A 12 3.93 -12.11 -14.42
C PRO A 12 2.68 -11.25 -14.20
N LEU A 13 2.87 -10.01 -13.75
CA LEU A 13 1.77 -9.09 -13.42
C LEU A 13 0.80 -8.87 -14.59
N GLU A 14 1.28 -8.88 -15.84
CA GLU A 14 0.45 -8.75 -17.04
C GLU A 14 -0.43 -9.96 -17.35
N ALA A 15 -0.08 -11.14 -16.82
CA ALA A 15 -0.84 -12.37 -17.01
C ALA A 15 -1.86 -12.63 -15.88
N MET A 16 -1.89 -11.77 -14.86
CA MET A 16 -2.84 -11.90 -13.76
C MET A 16 -4.25 -11.49 -14.20
N SER A 17 -5.24 -12.28 -13.77
CA SER A 17 -6.64 -11.87 -13.86
C SER A 17 -6.90 -10.64 -12.98
N ARG A 18 -8.02 -9.95 -13.22
CA ARG A 18 -8.42 -8.80 -12.38
C ARG A 18 -8.55 -9.19 -10.90
N ALA A 19 -9.08 -10.38 -10.60
CA ALA A 19 -9.24 -10.85 -9.23
C ALA A 19 -7.87 -11.10 -8.55
N GLU A 20 -6.94 -11.76 -9.24
CA GLU A 20 -5.58 -11.97 -8.76
C GLU A 20 -4.86 -10.63 -8.53
N TRP A 21 -4.96 -9.70 -9.48
CA TRP A 21 -4.39 -8.36 -9.36
C TRP A 21 -4.93 -7.58 -8.16
N GLU A 22 -6.24 -7.54 -7.95
CA GLU A 22 -6.83 -6.82 -6.81
C GLU A 22 -6.49 -7.52 -5.47
N SER A 23 -6.31 -8.84 -5.47
CA SER A 23 -5.93 -9.60 -4.26
C SER A 23 -4.50 -9.34 -3.77
N LEU A 24 -3.63 -8.78 -4.62
CA LEU A 24 -2.30 -8.31 -4.20
C LEU A 24 -2.38 -7.08 -3.27
N CYS A 25 -3.49 -6.34 -3.25
CA CYS A 25 -3.60 -5.19 -2.36
C CYS A 25 -3.74 -5.65 -0.90
N ASP A 26 -2.68 -5.44 -0.12
CA ASP A 26 -2.64 -5.72 1.32
C ASP A 26 -3.63 -4.90 2.15
N GLY A 27 -4.17 -3.80 1.63
CA GLY A 27 -5.06 -2.92 2.39
C GLY A 27 -4.34 -2.07 3.43
N CYS A 28 -3.06 -1.76 3.24
CA CYS A 28 -2.31 -0.93 4.16
C CYS A 28 -2.75 0.54 4.16
N GLY A 29 -3.39 1.03 3.09
CA GLY A 29 -3.87 2.41 2.93
C GLY A 29 -2.79 3.47 2.61
N ARG A 30 -1.51 3.08 2.53
CA ARG A 30 -0.39 4.03 2.29
C ARG A 30 -0.45 4.73 0.93
N CYS A 31 -0.97 4.04 -0.08
CA CYS A 31 -1.19 4.64 -1.40
C CYS A 31 -2.26 5.75 -1.38
N CYS A 32 -3.15 5.76 -0.39
CA CYS A 32 -4.22 6.75 -0.24
C CYS A 32 -3.81 8.00 0.56
N LEU A 33 -2.57 8.06 1.05
CA LEU A 33 -2.03 9.29 1.65
C LEU A 33 -1.68 10.31 0.57
N HIS A 34 -1.72 11.59 0.87
CA HIS A 34 -1.22 12.63 0.00
C HIS A 34 0.31 12.58 -0.08
N LYS A 35 0.84 12.98 -1.23
CA LYS A 35 2.27 13.11 -1.47
C LYS A 35 2.51 14.52 -1.97
N LEU A 36 3.56 15.14 -1.46
CA LEU A 36 4.03 16.43 -1.94
C LEU A 36 5.25 16.16 -2.80
N ARG A 37 5.35 16.89 -3.90
CA ARG A 37 6.50 16.87 -4.78
C ARG A 37 7.00 18.30 -4.90
N ASP A 38 8.29 18.47 -4.67
CA ASP A 38 8.93 19.77 -4.79
C ASP A 38 9.10 20.13 -6.27
N ASP A 39 8.65 21.32 -6.67
CA ASP A 39 8.61 21.74 -8.07
C ASP A 39 10.00 22.06 -8.65
N GLU A 40 11.01 22.31 -7.80
CA GLU A 40 12.37 22.66 -8.22
C GLU A 40 13.30 21.45 -8.25
N THR A 41 13.18 20.57 -7.26
CA THR A 41 14.09 19.42 -7.04
C THR A 41 13.50 18.08 -7.45
N ASP A 42 12.18 18.03 -7.73
CA ASP A 42 11.42 16.80 -7.98
C ASP A 42 11.46 15.82 -6.77
N GLU A 43 11.80 16.30 -5.57
CA GLU A 43 11.85 15.47 -4.36
C GLU A 43 10.45 15.10 -3.90
N LEU A 44 10.26 13.81 -3.60
CA LEU A 44 8.99 13.27 -3.08
C LEU A 44 8.97 13.25 -1.55
N ALA A 45 8.03 13.98 -0.97
CA ALA A 45 7.69 13.90 0.45
C ALA A 45 6.36 13.14 0.67
N PHE A 46 6.37 12.23 1.64
CA PHE A 46 5.17 11.54 2.10
C PHE A 46 4.51 12.32 3.24
N THR A 47 3.18 12.34 3.28
CA THR A 47 2.42 12.88 4.42
C THR A 47 1.61 11.78 5.11
N ASN A 48 1.13 12.04 6.33
CA ASN A 48 0.12 11.18 6.98
C ASN A 48 -1.32 11.65 6.69
N VAL A 49 -1.52 12.54 5.72
CA VAL A 49 -2.83 13.04 5.35
C VAL A 49 -3.51 12.07 4.40
N ALA A 50 -4.63 11.48 4.81
CA ALA A 50 -5.44 10.57 4.04
C ALA A 50 -6.40 11.31 3.11
N CYS A 51 -6.57 10.78 1.88
CA CYS A 51 -7.56 11.30 0.96
C CYS A 51 -8.98 11.17 1.53
N ARG A 52 -9.92 12.02 1.08
CA ARG A 52 -11.34 12.02 1.51
C ARG A 52 -12.06 10.68 1.46
N LEU A 53 -11.63 9.74 0.61
CA LEU A 53 -12.29 8.45 0.45
C LEU A 53 -11.65 7.33 1.29
N LEU A 54 -10.55 7.58 1.98
CA LEU A 54 -9.93 6.56 2.83
C LEU A 54 -10.65 6.48 4.17
N ASP A 55 -11.23 5.32 4.46
CA ASP A 55 -11.65 4.99 5.82
C ASP A 55 -10.42 4.55 6.63
N ILE A 56 -9.93 5.43 7.51
CA ILE A 56 -8.70 5.22 8.28
C ILE A 56 -8.77 3.97 9.18
N PRO A 57 -9.89 3.69 9.90
CA PRO A 57 -10.03 2.47 10.68
C PRO A 57 -9.87 1.20 9.83
N SER A 58 -10.59 1.03 8.72
CA SER A 58 -10.46 -0.17 7.89
C SER A 58 -9.25 -0.15 6.94
N CYS A 59 -8.63 1.02 6.73
CA CYS A 59 -7.64 1.27 5.68
C CYS A 59 -8.12 0.93 4.26
N ARG A 60 -9.44 0.95 4.03
CA ARG A 60 -10.06 0.70 2.73
C ARG A 60 -10.66 1.98 2.16
N CYS A 61 -10.72 2.02 0.83
CA CYS A 61 -11.41 3.09 0.12
C CYS A 61 -12.92 2.87 0.21
N ALA A 62 -13.65 3.88 0.67
CA ALA A 62 -15.11 3.82 0.83
C ALA A 62 -15.87 3.71 -0.51
N ASP A 63 -15.26 4.17 -1.61
CA ASP A 63 -15.84 4.11 -2.96
C ASP A 63 -14.75 3.81 -3.98
N TYR A 64 -14.16 2.61 -3.88
CA TYR A 64 -13.03 2.22 -4.73
C TYR A 64 -13.39 2.27 -6.23
N GLU A 65 -14.61 1.87 -6.60
CA GLU A 65 -15.01 1.82 -8.01
C GLU A 65 -15.14 3.21 -8.63
N ASN A 66 -15.71 4.18 -7.92
CA ASN A 66 -15.92 5.53 -8.44
C ASN A 66 -14.89 6.55 -7.95
N ARG A 67 -13.82 6.11 -7.27
CA ARG A 67 -12.83 6.98 -6.60
C ARG A 67 -12.30 8.16 -7.43
N ARG A 68 -12.09 7.97 -8.74
CA ARG A 68 -11.58 9.02 -9.64
C ARG A 68 -12.57 10.16 -9.89
N ARG A 69 -13.87 9.93 -9.67
CA ARG A 69 -14.89 10.99 -9.73
C ARG A 69 -14.73 11.99 -8.58
N TRP A 70 -14.19 11.52 -7.46
CA TRP A 70 -14.09 12.28 -6.22
C TRP A 70 -12.67 12.75 -5.92
N VAL A 71 -11.68 11.98 -6.35
CA VAL A 71 -10.25 12.23 -6.14
C VAL A 71 -9.57 12.08 -7.51
N PRO A 72 -9.48 13.16 -8.31
CA PRO A 72 -8.92 13.12 -9.66
C PRO A 72 -7.49 12.57 -9.72
N ASP A 73 -6.70 12.86 -8.68
CA ASP A 73 -5.30 12.41 -8.55
C ASP A 73 -5.18 10.93 -8.13
N CYS A 74 -6.29 10.25 -7.86
CA CYS A 74 -6.26 8.84 -7.50
C CYS A 74 -5.84 7.98 -8.70
N VAL A 75 -4.63 7.43 -8.60
CA VAL A 75 -4.03 6.62 -9.65
C VAL A 75 -4.63 5.21 -9.63
N LYS A 76 -5.19 4.78 -10.76
CA LYS A 76 -5.46 3.36 -11.01
C LYS A 76 -4.13 2.65 -11.27
N LEU A 77 -3.71 1.78 -10.36
CA LEU A 77 -2.52 0.96 -10.55
C LEU A 77 -2.78 -0.07 -11.65
N THR A 78 -1.88 -0.10 -12.62
CA THR A 78 -1.80 -1.11 -13.68
C THR A 78 -0.33 -1.49 -13.87
N PRO A 79 0.01 -2.68 -14.40
CA PRO A 79 1.41 -3.07 -14.62
C PRO A 79 2.22 -2.00 -15.38
N LYS A 80 1.62 -1.43 -16.44
CA LYS A 80 2.24 -0.34 -17.22
C LYS A 80 2.50 0.94 -16.43
N ARG A 81 1.61 1.30 -15.50
CA ARG A 81 1.77 2.49 -14.64
C ARG A 81 2.72 2.23 -13.49
N LEU A 82 2.75 1.01 -12.96
CA LEU A 82 3.62 0.60 -11.88
C LEU A 82 5.09 0.88 -12.19
N ARG A 83 5.52 0.62 -13.43
CA ARG A 83 6.88 0.92 -13.92
C ARG A 83 7.22 2.41 -14.03
N LYS A 84 6.25 3.30 -13.86
CA LYS A 84 6.40 4.76 -14.03
C LYS A 84 6.20 5.55 -12.74
N ILE A 85 5.77 4.90 -11.66
CA ILE A 85 5.51 5.56 -10.38
C ILE A 85 6.64 5.24 -9.40
N ASP A 86 7.05 6.26 -8.67
CA ASP A 86 8.16 6.23 -7.71
C ASP A 86 7.69 6.39 -6.26
N TRP A 87 6.41 6.70 -6.05
CA TRP A 87 5.82 6.99 -4.74
C TRP A 87 5.21 5.79 -4.03
N LEU A 88 5.34 4.57 -4.57
CA LEU A 88 4.84 3.39 -3.87
C LEU A 88 5.76 2.99 -2.72
N PRO A 89 5.18 2.65 -1.54
CA PRO A 89 5.94 2.12 -0.42
C PRO A 89 6.82 0.93 -0.81
N PRO A 90 7.99 0.76 -0.19
CA PRO A 90 8.88 -0.37 -0.47
C PRO A 90 8.22 -1.72 -0.17
N THR A 91 7.27 -1.76 0.77
CA THR A 91 6.52 -2.97 1.14
C THR A 91 5.28 -3.22 0.29
N CYS A 92 5.01 -2.40 -0.74
CA CYS A 92 3.82 -2.56 -1.56
C CYS A 92 3.91 -3.85 -2.38
N ALA A 93 2.92 -4.74 -2.24
CA ALA A 93 2.90 -6.03 -2.93
C ALA A 93 3.10 -5.91 -4.45
N TYR A 94 2.44 -4.96 -5.12
CA TYR A 94 2.61 -4.72 -6.55
C TYR A 94 4.08 -4.48 -6.92
N ARG A 95 4.75 -3.63 -6.14
CA ARG A 95 6.17 -3.30 -6.33
C ARG A 95 7.05 -4.51 -6.08
N LEU A 96 6.81 -5.25 -4.99
CA LEU A 96 7.59 -6.44 -4.64
C LEU A 96 7.53 -7.50 -5.74
N ILE A 97 6.34 -7.81 -6.26
CA ILE A 97 6.18 -8.81 -7.31
C ILE A 97 6.83 -8.36 -8.63
N GLU A 98 6.72 -7.08 -9.00
CA GLU A 98 7.42 -6.54 -10.19
C GLU A 98 8.94 -6.63 -10.04
N GLU A 99 9.47 -6.42 -8.83
CA GLU A 99 10.90 -6.57 -8.51
C GLU A 99 11.33 -8.05 -8.34
N GLY A 100 10.43 -9.01 -8.53
CA GLY A 100 10.70 -10.45 -8.35
C GLY A 100 10.89 -10.89 -6.90
N LYS A 101 10.46 -10.06 -5.94
CA LYS A 101 10.51 -10.35 -4.49
C LYS A 101 9.23 -11.07 -4.04
N ASP A 102 9.33 -11.76 -2.90
CA ASP A 102 8.16 -12.40 -2.29
C ASP A 102 7.34 -11.42 -1.43
N LEU A 103 6.10 -11.80 -1.15
CA LEU A 103 5.23 -11.09 -0.21
C LEU A 103 5.70 -11.31 1.22
N ALA A 104 5.55 -10.29 2.05
CA ALA A 104 5.91 -10.38 3.47
C ALA A 104 4.97 -11.34 4.23
N TRP A 105 5.44 -11.88 5.36
CA TRP A 105 4.70 -12.86 6.17
C TRP A 105 3.32 -12.36 6.64
N TRP A 106 3.16 -11.05 6.84
CA TRP A 106 1.92 -10.39 7.27
C TRP A 106 0.97 -10.07 6.10
N HIS A 107 1.36 -10.37 4.87
CA HIS A 107 0.50 -10.12 3.73
C HIS A 107 -0.70 -11.07 3.76
N PRO A 108 -1.95 -10.64 3.48
CA PRO A 108 -3.14 -11.49 3.61
C PRO A 108 -3.10 -12.78 2.78
N LEU A 109 -2.46 -12.75 1.60
CA LEU A 109 -2.24 -13.94 0.77
C LEU A 109 -1.26 -14.96 1.39
N VAL A 110 -0.41 -14.54 2.32
CA VAL A 110 0.57 -15.38 3.03
C VAL A 110 0.02 -15.80 4.39
N SER A 111 -0.49 -14.85 5.18
CA SER A 111 -0.99 -15.09 6.54
C SER A 111 -2.42 -15.64 6.61
N GLY A 112 -3.23 -15.45 5.56
CA GLY A 112 -4.66 -15.73 5.57
C GLY A 112 -5.51 -14.73 6.38
N ASP A 113 -4.90 -13.79 7.11
CA ASP A 113 -5.60 -12.85 7.99
C ASP A 113 -5.28 -11.39 7.62
N PRO A 114 -6.25 -10.61 7.10
CA PRO A 114 -6.07 -9.19 6.80
C PRO A 114 -5.61 -8.35 7.99
N GLU A 115 -5.92 -8.74 9.23
CA GLU A 115 -5.53 -7.98 10.42
C GLU A 115 -4.02 -8.06 10.70
N THR A 116 -3.30 -9.01 10.11
CA THR A 116 -1.84 -9.09 10.25
C THR A 116 -1.12 -7.86 9.69
N VAL A 117 -1.69 -7.18 8.70
CA VAL A 117 -1.18 -5.89 8.15
C VAL A 117 -1.18 -4.79 9.23
N HIS A 118 -2.22 -4.79 10.06
CA HIS A 118 -2.36 -3.84 11.18
C HIS A 118 -1.46 -4.24 12.35
N LYS A 119 -1.43 -5.54 12.71
CA LYS A 119 -0.58 -6.10 13.78
C LYS A 119 0.92 -5.86 13.52
N ALA A 120 1.35 -5.97 12.27
CA ALA A 120 2.71 -5.68 11.81
C ALA A 120 3.03 -4.17 11.76
N GLY A 121 2.05 -3.29 11.99
CA GLY A 121 2.23 -1.85 12.00
C GLY A 121 2.44 -1.23 10.61
N ILE A 122 2.11 -1.96 9.55
CA ILE A 122 2.28 -1.51 8.16
C ILE A 122 1.22 -0.49 7.79
N SER A 123 -0.02 -0.73 8.23
CA SER A 123 -1.16 0.08 7.84
C SER A 123 -1.08 1.53 8.33
N VAL A 124 -1.88 2.39 7.71
CA VAL A 124 -2.08 3.79 8.15
C VAL A 124 -3.00 3.92 9.38
N ARG A 125 -3.64 2.84 9.82
CA ARG A 125 -4.55 2.79 10.98
C ARG A 125 -3.88 3.43 12.21
N GLY A 126 -4.55 4.43 12.79
CA GLY A 126 -4.05 5.15 13.97
C GLY A 126 -2.87 6.10 13.72
N LYS A 127 -2.43 6.29 12.46
CA LYS A 127 -1.32 7.18 12.09
C LYS A 127 -1.74 8.31 11.15
N ALA A 128 -2.82 8.11 10.39
CA ALA A 128 -3.30 9.06 9.40
C ALA A 128 -4.30 10.07 9.97
N VAL A 129 -4.34 11.26 9.37
CA VAL A 129 -5.30 12.34 9.59
C VAL A 129 -6.13 12.55 8.32
N ARG A 130 -7.39 12.96 8.44
CA ARG A 130 -8.23 13.23 7.27
C ARG A 130 -7.82 14.56 6.62
N GLU A 131 -7.82 14.64 5.29
CA GLU A 131 -7.44 15.88 4.57
C GLU A 131 -8.19 17.14 5.01
N ARG A 132 -9.48 17.02 5.36
CA ARG A 132 -10.29 18.15 5.84
C ARG A 132 -9.87 18.68 7.22
N ASP A 133 -9.19 17.85 8.00
CA ASP A 133 -8.80 18.13 9.39
C ASP A 133 -7.29 18.47 9.49
N ALA A 134 -6.53 18.36 8.40
CA ALA A 134 -5.07 18.48 8.39
C ALA A 134 -4.56 19.93 8.35
N GLY A 135 -5.27 20.85 7.68
CA GLY A 135 -4.71 22.17 7.37
C GLY A 135 -3.66 22.08 6.26
N HIS A 136 -2.51 22.73 6.45
CA HIS A 136 -1.39 22.69 5.50
C HIS A 136 -0.72 21.31 5.48
N PHE A 137 -0.50 20.71 4.31
CA PHE A 137 0.00 19.33 4.20
C PHE A 137 1.49 19.22 4.54
N GLU A 138 2.21 20.33 4.44
CA GLU A 138 3.63 20.49 4.76
C GLU A 138 3.90 20.22 6.25
N ASP A 139 2.93 20.52 7.13
CA ASP A 139 3.00 20.25 8.57
C ASP A 139 2.85 18.75 8.91
N HIS A 140 2.47 17.94 7.91
CA HIS A 140 2.13 16.51 8.07
C HIS A 140 3.15 15.60 7.38
N ILE A 141 4.33 16.12 7.01
CA ILE A 141 5.39 15.33 6.38
C ILE A 141 5.93 14.26 7.34
N VAL A 142 5.91 13.01 6.88
CA VAL A 142 6.34 11.83 7.65
C VAL A 142 7.17 10.88 6.81
N ARG A 143 8.12 10.17 7.44
CA ARG A 143 9.03 9.27 6.71
C ARG A 143 8.57 7.81 6.64
N TRP A 144 7.72 7.38 7.57
CA TRP A 144 7.37 5.96 7.72
C TRP A 144 6.65 5.31 6.52
N PRO A 145 5.89 6.01 5.65
CA PRO A 145 5.27 5.37 4.50
C PRO A 145 6.29 4.87 3.47
N GLY A 146 7.38 5.62 3.29
CA GLY A 146 8.49 5.30 2.39
C GLY A 146 9.55 4.39 3.00
N GLN A 147 9.40 4.00 4.28
CA GLN A 147 10.35 3.15 4.98
C GLN A 147 9.81 1.75 5.18
N GLU A 148 10.72 0.78 5.18
CA GLU A 148 10.43 -0.54 5.73
C GLU A 148 10.21 -0.43 7.25
N PRO A 149 9.23 -1.17 7.80
CA PRO A 149 8.97 -1.17 9.23
C PRO A 149 10.20 -1.64 10.02
N ARG A 150 10.70 -0.78 10.91
CA ARG A 150 11.88 -1.05 11.76
C ARG A 150 11.70 -2.14 12.83
N SER A 151 10.50 -2.70 13.01
CA SER A 151 10.15 -3.43 14.25
C SER A 151 10.50 -4.92 14.21
N LYS A 152 10.93 -5.48 15.36
CA LYS A 152 11.10 -6.92 15.63
C LYS A 152 9.86 -7.80 15.32
N ARG A 153 8.69 -7.20 15.10
CA ARG A 153 7.47 -7.87 14.61
C ARG A 153 7.46 -8.06 13.09
N SER A 154 8.56 -7.79 12.38
CA SER A 154 8.72 -8.12 10.96
C SER A 154 9.12 -9.58 10.72
N ARG A 155 9.31 -10.37 11.78
CA ARG A 155 9.50 -11.82 11.69
C ARG A 155 8.15 -12.55 11.82
N PRO A 156 7.95 -13.66 11.10
CA PRO A 156 6.85 -14.58 11.40
C PRO A 156 6.92 -14.96 12.89
N PRO A 157 5.79 -15.20 13.58
CA PRO A 157 5.85 -15.86 14.87
C PRO A 157 6.65 -17.15 14.70
N GLU A 158 7.75 -17.32 15.44
CA GLU A 158 8.39 -18.63 15.55
C GLU A 158 7.31 -19.57 16.11
N GLU A 159 6.96 -20.61 15.35
CA GLU A 159 6.08 -21.68 15.84
C GLU A 159 6.81 -22.35 17.02
N GLU A 160 6.34 -22.10 18.25
CA GLU A 160 6.68 -22.90 19.44
C GLU A 160 5.95 -24.24 19.43
#